data_AF-A0AAU5WV80-F1
#
_entry.id   AF-A0AAU5WV80-F1
#
_cell.length_a   1.000
_cell.length_b   1.000
_cell.length_c   1.000
_cell.angle_alpha   90.00
_cell.angle_beta   90.00
_cell.angle_gamma   90.00
#
_symmetry.space_group_name_H-M   'P 1'
#
loop_
_entity.id
_entity.type
_entity.pdbx_description
1 polymer ?
#
loop_
_entity_poly.entity_id
_entity_poly.type
_entity_poly.pdbx_seq_one_letter_code
_entity_poly.pdbx_strand_id
1 'polypeptide(L)' 'MNGLIETNLCAEPGDSGGALYDGSTLLGILSGGTGDCTSGGVTFFQPIIEILNAYGLAVY' A
#
# COMPACT_ATOMS: atom_id res chain seq x y z
N MET A 1 1.59 -4.87 14.27
CA MET A 1 0.71 -4.47 13.16
C MET A 1 0.42 -5.72 12.37
N ASN A 2 -0.75 -6.33 12.56
CA ASN A 2 -1.17 -7.50 11.79
C ASN A 2 -2.23 -7.03 10.80
N GLY A 3 -2.14 -7.43 9.53
CA GLY A 3 -3.12 -7.07 8.50
C GLY A 3 -2.66 -6.04 7.46
N LEU A 4 -1.43 -5.52 7.56
CA LEU A 4 -0.82 -4.71 6.51
C LEU A 4 0.10 -5.57 5.63
N ILE A 5 0.18 -5.25 4.34
CA ILE A 5 1.12 -5.84 3.41
C ILE A 5 2.45 -5.10 3.59
N GLU A 6 3.48 -5.82 4.02
CA GLU A 6 4.84 -5.30 4.14
C GLU A 6 5.57 -5.48 2.81
N THR A 7 6.21 -4.42 2.31
CA THR A 7 7.07 -4.48 1.13
C THR A 7 8.36 -3.68 1.34
N ASN A 8 9.33 -3.90 0.47
CA ASN A 8 10.56 -3.12 0.37
C ASN A 8 10.51 -2.09 -0.76
N LEU A 9 9.31 -1.75 -1.26
CA LEU A 9 9.15 -0.70 -2.25
C LEU A 9 9.54 0.63 -1.63
N CYS A 10 10.21 1.45 -2.43
CA CYS A 10 10.54 2.81 -2.09
C CYS A 10 9.24 3.62 -1.97
N ALA A 11 9.09 4.38 -0.88
CA ALA A 11 8.07 5.39 -0.73
C ALA A 11 8.58 6.52 0.17
N GLU A 12 8.14 7.73 -0.14
CA GLU A 12 8.53 8.95 0.56
C GLU A 12 7.32 9.65 1.19
N PRO A 13 7.54 10.61 2.12
CA PRO A 13 6.46 11.40 2.66
C PRO A 13 5.71 12.15 1.56
N GLY A 14 4.46 11.73 1.29
CA GLY A 14 3.64 12.25 0.19
C GLY A 14 3.05 11.15 -0.69
N ASP A 15 3.64 9.95 -0.69
CA ASP A 15 3.14 8.80 -1.45
C ASP A 15 1.96 8.10 -0.76
N SER A 16 1.65 8.46 0.49
CA SER A 16 0.50 7.94 1.24
C SER A 16 -0.79 8.08 0.43
N GLY A 17 -1.51 6.99 0.23
CA GLY A 17 -2.66 6.91 -0.69
C GLY A 17 -2.32 6.34 -2.08
N GLY A 18 -1.04 6.12 -2.38
CA GLY A 18 -0.58 5.48 -3.60
C GLY A 18 -1.06 4.03 -3.71
N ALA A 19 -1.44 3.61 -4.91
CA ALA A 19 -1.94 2.27 -5.15
C ALA A 19 -0.80 1.28 -5.43
N LEU A 20 -0.81 0.15 -4.72
CA LEU A 20 0.06 -0.99 -4.99
C LEU A 20 -0.61 -1.90 -6.01
N TYR A 21 0.00 -2.00 -7.18
CA TYR A 21 -0.43 -2.93 -8.23
C TYR A 21 0.59 -4.04 -8.42
N ASP A 22 0.09 -5.25 -8.66
CA ASP A 22 0.84 -6.34 -9.28
C ASP A 22 0.23 -6.65 -10.64
N GLY A 23 0.90 -6.18 -11.70
CA GLY A 23 0.35 -6.17 -13.06
C GLY A 23 -0.94 -5.34 -13.13
N SER A 24 -2.07 -6.00 -13.39
CA SER A 24 -3.41 -5.39 -13.42
C SER A 24 -4.19 -5.53 -12.11
N THR A 25 -3.59 -6.13 -11.07
CA THR A 25 -4.28 -6.43 -9.83
C THR A 25 -3.97 -5.37 -8.78
N LEU A 26 -4.99 -4.67 -8.28
CA LEU A 26 -4.84 -3.77 -7.14
C LEU A 26 -4.72 -4.61 -5.85
N LEU A 27 -3.59 -4.48 -5.15
CA LEU A 27 -3.32 -5.24 -3.92
C LEU A 27 -3.62 -4.42 -2.67
N GLY A 28 -3.33 -3.13 -2.69
CA GLY A 28 -3.50 -2.28 -1.52
C GLY A 28 -3.18 -0.81 -1.76
N ILE A 29 -3.31 -0.03 -0.69
CA ILE A 29 -3.04 1.40 -0.68
C ILE A 29 -1.94 1.69 0.33
N LEU A 30 -0.94 2.48 -0.05
CA LEU A 30 0.18 2.84 0.81
C LEU A 30 -0.33 3.60 2.03
N SER A 31 -0.17 3.00 3.21
CA SER A 31 -0.50 3.65 4.48
C SER A 31 0.68 4.50 4.96
N GLY A 32 1.90 4.01 4.78
CA GLY A 32 3.12 4.69 5.19
C GLY A 32 4.29 3.72 5.25
N GLY A 33 5.46 4.24 5.60
CA GLY A 33 6.67 3.45 5.65
C GLY A 33 7.77 4.14 6.44
N THR A 34 8.91 3.49 6.52
CA THR A 34 10.15 4.00 7.11
C THR A 34 11.27 3.96 6.10
N GLY A 35 12.23 4.86 6.23
CA GLY A 35 13.36 4.98 5.30
C GLY A 35 13.11 5.98 4.18
N ASP A 36 13.89 5.87 3.12
CA ASP A 36 13.83 6.73 1.94
C ASP A 36 14.23 5.94 0.68
N CYS A 37 13.99 6.51 -0.50
CA CYS A 37 14.31 5.84 -1.77
C CYS A 37 15.81 5.74 -2.07
N THR A 38 16.68 6.33 -1.21
CA THR A 38 18.14 6.33 -1.38
C THR A 38 18.86 5.29 -0.51
N SER A 39 18.35 5.02 0.69
CA SER A 39 18.90 4.15 1.72
C SER A 39 18.12 2.84 1.83
N GLY A 40 16.94 2.79 1.19
CA GLY A 40 15.98 1.71 1.33
C GLY A 40 15.06 1.94 2.52
N GLY A 41 13.99 1.16 2.56
CA GLY A 41 12.93 1.34 3.53
C GLY A 41 11.97 0.16 3.55
N VAL A 42 11.05 0.20 4.52
CA VAL A 42 9.94 -0.74 4.61
C VAL A 42 8.65 0.05 4.47
N THR A 43 7.80 -0.38 3.56
CA THR A 43 6.52 0.26 3.27
C THR A 43 5.37 -0.68 3.58
N PHE A 44 4.32 -0.11 4.16
CA PHE A 44 3.14 -0.82 4.62
C PHE A 44 1.93 -0.37 3.84
N PHE A 45 1.25 -1.35 3.23
CA PHE A 45 0.05 -1.13 2.43
C PHE A 45 -1.17 -1.72 3.13
N GLN A 46 -2.26 -0.97 3.14
CA GLN A 46 -3.57 -1.43 3.56
C GLN A 46 -4.17 -2.31 2.45
N PRO A 47 -4.52 -3.58 2.70
CA PRO A 47 -5.15 -4.45 1.71
C PRO A 47 -6.43 -3.85 1.13
N ILE A 48 -6.55 -3.85 -0.19
CA ILE A 48 -7.71 -3.23 -0.85
C ILE A 48 -9.02 -3.97 -0.51
N ILE A 49 -8.97 -5.28 -0.28
CA ILE A 49 -10.15 -6.10 0.05
C ILE A 49 -10.84 -5.59 1.32
N GLU A 50 -10.08 -5.14 2.33
CA GLU A 50 -10.64 -4.59 3.56
C GLU A 50 -11.41 -3.29 3.28
N ILE A 51 -10.84 -2.43 2.43
CA ILE A 51 -11.44 -1.16 2.02
C ILE A 51 -12.71 -1.41 1.19
N LEU A 52 -12.65 -2.30 0.20
CA LEU A 52 -13.79 -2.63 -0.67
C LEU A 52 -14.96 -3.18 0.15
N ASN A 53 -14.69 -4.08 1.11
CA ASN A 53 -15.72 -4.64 1.97
C ASN A 53 -16.31 -3.60 2.94
N ALA A 54 -15.49 -2.70 3.49
CA ALA A 54 -15.96 -1.67 4.40
C ALA A 54 -16.87 -0.63 3.71
N TYR A 55 -16.61 -0.32 2.45
CA TYR A 55 -17.33 0.71 1.70
C TYR A 55 -18.28 0.18 0.62
N GLY A 56 -18.36 -1.14 0.42
CA GLY A 56 -19.19 -1.75 -0.64
C GLY A 56 -18.75 -1.35 -2.05
N LEU A 57 -17.45 -1.13 -2.25
CA LEU A 57 -16.87 -0.69 -3.52
C LEU A 57 -16.37 -1.87 -4.34
N ALA A 58 -16.25 -1.70 -5.66
CA ALA A 58 -15.62 -2.66 -6.57
C ALA A 58 -14.61 -1.96 -7.47
N VAL A 59 -13.49 -2.63 -7.77
CA VAL A 59 -12.51 -2.18 -8.77
C VAL A 59 -13.06 -2.52 -10.15
N TYR A 60 -13.02 -1.58 -11.10
CA TYR A 60 -13.56 -1.72 -12.45
C TYR A 60 -12.47 -1.86 -13.51
#